data_AF-A0A961CAE9-F1
#
_entry.id   AF-A0A961CAE9-F1
#
_cell.length_a   1.000
_cell.length_b   1.000
_cell.length_c   1.000
_cell.angle_alpha   90.00
_cell.angle_beta   90.00
_cell.angle_gamma   90.00
#
_symmetry.space_group_name_H-M   'P 1'
#
loop_
_entity.id
_entity.type
_entity.pdbx_description
1 polymer ?
#
loop_
_entity_poly.entity_id
_entity_poly.type
_entity_poly.pdbx_seq_one_letter_code
_entity_poly.pdbx_strand_id
1 'polypeptide(L)'
;MGGERPTRSRWESVDYPHGTLMMLSRRCLNEIGLFDERYFSYCEEAQLAARATKAGFEIGLIRSARVTNTHIGSGEGIVDYLQTRNTLLFVLEHSGRYHAFIRLCIAVIQLARGLIRPDSRPLIFAPRARALGIRDFLLRRFGPPPPGLSSRRGR
;
A
#
# COMPACT_ATOMS: atom_id res chain seq x y z
N MET A 1 15.48 -26.87 -35.19
CA MET A 1 15.81 -25.56 -34.58
C MET A 1 14.54 -24.72 -34.55
N GLY A 2 13.77 -24.82 -33.45
CA GLY A 2 12.57 -24.01 -33.27
C GLY A 2 12.96 -22.62 -32.81
N GLY A 3 12.85 -21.63 -33.69
CA GLY A 3 13.04 -20.23 -33.31
C GLY A 3 11.94 -19.81 -32.36
N GLU A 4 12.26 -19.64 -31.08
CA GLU A 4 11.43 -18.86 -30.17
C GLU A 4 11.31 -17.45 -30.74
N ARG A 5 10.14 -17.13 -31.32
CA ARG A 5 9.79 -15.75 -31.61
C ARG A 5 9.81 -15.00 -30.27
N PRO A 6 10.48 -13.84 -30.13
CA PRO A 6 10.43 -13.08 -28.91
C PRO A 6 8.96 -12.82 -28.59
N THR A 7 8.50 -13.34 -27.45
CA THR A 7 7.14 -13.13 -26.97
C THR A 7 6.96 -11.63 -26.89
N ARG A 8 6.06 -11.07 -27.72
CA ARG A 8 5.69 -9.66 -27.62
C ARG A 8 5.42 -9.39 -26.14
N SER A 9 6.15 -8.45 -25.56
CA SER A 9 5.96 -7.98 -24.18
C SER A 9 4.51 -7.52 -24.07
N ARG A 10 3.63 -8.40 -23.59
CA ARG A 10 2.20 -8.13 -23.53
C ARG A 10 1.99 -7.15 -22.39
N TRP A 11 1.78 -5.89 -22.77
CA TRP A 11 1.29 -4.87 -21.87
C TRP A 11 -0.11 -5.25 -21.41
N GLU A 12 -0.34 -5.22 -20.11
CA GLU A 12 -1.65 -5.50 -19.51
C GLU A 12 -2.06 -4.33 -18.63
N SER A 13 -3.26 -3.80 -18.87
CA SER A 13 -3.80 -2.72 -18.05
C SER A 13 -4.02 -3.22 -16.61
N VAL A 14 -3.56 -2.44 -15.63
CA VAL A 14 -3.70 -2.71 -14.19
C VAL A 14 -3.96 -1.40 -13.45
N ASP A 15 -4.57 -1.48 -12.26
CA ASP A 15 -4.86 -0.28 -11.47
C ASP A 15 -3.60 0.39 -10.92
N TYR A 16 -2.60 -0.39 -10.52
CA TYR A 16 -1.29 0.10 -10.06
C TYR A 16 -0.24 -1.01 -10.17
N PRO A 17 1.03 -0.68 -10.49
CA PRO A 17 2.14 -1.63 -10.46
C PRO A 17 2.71 -1.75 -9.04
N HIS A 18 3.43 -2.84 -8.76
CA HIS A 18 4.12 -3.02 -7.49
C HIS A 18 5.40 -2.18 -7.43
N GLY A 19 5.66 -1.47 -6.32
CA GLY A 19 6.78 -0.52 -6.20
C GLY A 19 8.19 -1.12 -6.38
N THR A 20 8.37 -2.42 -6.14
CA THR A 20 9.65 -3.16 -6.31
C THR A 20 10.29 -2.98 -7.70
N LEU A 21 9.48 -2.93 -8.76
CA LEU A 21 9.95 -2.66 -10.12
C LEU A 21 8.88 -1.84 -10.83
N MET A 22 9.13 -0.53 -10.91
CA MET A 22 8.23 0.42 -11.54
C MET A 22 9.05 1.41 -12.37
N MET A 23 8.53 1.75 -13.55
CA MET A 23 9.03 2.84 -14.37
C MET A 23 7.94 3.89 -14.49
N LEU A 24 8.32 5.15 -14.31
CA LEU A 24 7.42 6.30 -14.33
C LEU A 24 7.89 7.26 -15.41
N SER A 25 6.97 7.76 -16.23
CA SER A 25 7.33 8.76 -17.23
C SER A 25 7.61 10.10 -16.56
N ARG A 26 8.67 10.78 -16.99
CA ARG A 26 9.00 12.13 -16.50
C ARG A 26 7.83 13.10 -16.73
N ARG A 27 7.13 12.95 -17.86
CA ARG A 27 5.93 13.74 -18.17
C ARG A 27 4.85 13.56 -17.10
N CYS A 28 4.54 12.31 -16.73
CA CYS A 28 3.56 12.01 -15.68
C CYS A 28 3.97 12.67 -14.35
N LEU A 29 5.22 12.48 -13.92
CA LEU A 29 5.70 13.05 -12.65
C LEU A 29 5.71 14.58 -12.63
N ASN A 30 6.01 15.23 -13.75
CA ASN A 30 5.93 16.69 -13.83
C ASN A 30 4.49 17.20 -13.73
N GLU A 31 3.50 16.42 -14.16
CA GLU A 31 2.10 16.81 -14.20
C GLU A 31 1.38 16.54 -12.87
N ILE A 32 1.55 15.35 -12.31
CA ILE A 32 0.85 14.96 -11.07
C ILE A 32 1.70 15.18 -9.82
N GLY A 33 3.02 15.33 -9.94
CA GLY A 33 3.96 15.39 -8.82
C GLY A 33 4.49 14.02 -8.38
N LEU A 34 5.35 14.02 -7.36
CA LEU A 34 5.97 12.83 -6.78
C LEU A 34 5.05 12.12 -5.78
N PHE A 35 5.58 11.16 -5.02
CA PHE A 35 4.85 10.48 -3.95
C PHE A 35 4.34 11.44 -2.88
N ASP A 36 3.20 11.10 -2.31
CA ASP A 36 2.63 11.83 -1.19
C ASP A 36 3.27 11.40 0.13
N GLU A 37 4.04 12.30 0.73
CA GLU A 37 4.81 12.03 1.95
C GLU A 37 3.94 11.61 3.15
N ARG A 38 2.63 11.88 3.12
CA ARG A 38 1.70 11.42 4.16
C ARG A 38 1.64 9.90 4.24
N TYR A 39 1.88 9.20 3.14
CA TYR A 39 1.90 7.74 3.10
C TYR A 39 3.18 7.17 3.71
N PHE A 40 4.32 7.81 3.49
CA PHE A 40 5.67 7.33 3.81
C PHE A 40 6.02 5.99 3.13
N SER A 41 5.26 4.92 3.40
CA SER A 41 5.32 3.62 2.71
C SER A 41 4.00 2.86 2.91
N TYR A 42 3.72 1.88 2.05
CA TYR A 42 2.46 1.17 1.86
C TYR A 42 1.31 2.06 1.35
N CYS A 43 0.76 1.71 0.18
CA CYS A 43 -0.29 2.43 -0.58
C CYS A 43 0.17 3.67 -1.34
N GLU A 44 1.45 4.06 -1.27
CA GLU A 44 2.02 5.17 -2.04
C GLU A 44 1.96 4.92 -3.54
N GLU A 45 2.21 3.68 -4.00
CA GLU A 45 2.12 3.34 -5.42
C GLU A 45 0.68 3.40 -5.92
N ALA A 46 -0.28 2.90 -5.13
CA ALA A 46 -1.70 2.94 -5.47
C ALA A 46 -2.24 4.38 -5.50
N GLN A 47 -1.77 5.24 -4.59
CA GLN A 47 -2.11 6.66 -4.58
C GLN A 47 -1.54 7.41 -5.78
N LEU A 48 -0.28 7.15 -6.14
CA LEU A 48 0.34 7.75 -7.32
C LEU A 48 -0.37 7.30 -8.60
N ALA A 49 -0.65 6.00 -8.71
CA ALA A 49 -1.38 5.41 -9.81
C ALA A 49 -2.78 6.01 -9.97
N ALA A 50 -3.53 6.15 -8.87
CA ALA A 50 -4.86 6.75 -8.91
C ALA A 50 -4.83 8.22 -9.38
N ARG A 51 -3.78 8.99 -9.05
CA ARG A 51 -3.59 10.35 -9.59
C ARG A 51 -3.19 10.33 -11.07
N ALA A 52 -2.31 9.41 -11.47
CA ALA A 52 -1.92 9.24 -12.88
C ALA A 52 -3.13 8.89 -13.76
N THR A 53 -3.96 7.94 -13.34
CA THR A 53 -5.19 7.56 -14.05
C THR A 53 -6.17 8.73 -14.17
N LYS A 54 -6.34 9.52 -13.10
CA LYS A 54 -7.19 10.74 -13.13
C LYS A 54 -6.67 11.80 -14.10
N ALA A 55 -5.35 11.86 -14.32
CA ALA A 55 -4.70 12.72 -15.30
C ALA A 55 -4.65 12.10 -16.72
N GLY A 56 -5.27 10.94 -16.94
CA GLY A 56 -5.36 10.30 -18.25
C GLY A 56 -4.12 9.50 -18.66
N PHE A 57 -3.21 9.21 -17.74
CA PHE A 57 -2.09 8.30 -18.01
C PHE A 57 -2.52 6.84 -17.94
N GLU A 58 -1.99 6.04 -18.85
CA GLU A 58 -2.16 4.59 -18.82
C GLU A 58 -1.20 3.93 -17.84
N ILE A 59 -1.68 2.89 -17.18
CA ILE A 59 -0.91 2.09 -16.24
C ILE A 59 -0.97 0.66 -16.70
N GLY A 60 0.19 0.01 -16.77
CA GLY A 60 0.25 -1.37 -17.20
C GLY A 60 1.42 -2.15 -16.63
N LEU A 61 1.25 -3.46 -16.69
CA LEU A 61 2.21 -4.46 -16.28
C LEU A 61 2.85 -5.09 -17.51
N ILE A 62 4.17 -5.23 -17.49
CA ILE A 62 4.92 -5.99 -18.48
C ILE A 62 5.31 -7.32 -17.84
N ARG A 63 4.61 -8.41 -18.19
CA ARG A 63 4.83 -9.72 -17.56
C ARG A 63 6.24 -10.29 -17.75
N SER A 64 6.93 -9.90 -18.83
CA SER A 64 8.31 -10.32 -19.09
C SER A 64 9.34 -9.59 -18.22
N ALA A 65 9.01 -8.43 -17.64
CA ALA A 65 9.88 -7.69 -16.74
C ALA A 65 9.78 -8.28 -15.32
N ARG A 66 10.71 -9.16 -14.96
CA ARG A 66 10.71 -9.89 -13.69
C ARG A 66 11.89 -9.47 -12.82
N VAL A 67 11.61 -9.24 -11.53
CA VAL A 67 12.62 -9.06 -10.49
C VAL A 67 12.27 -9.95 -9.30
N THR A 68 13.27 -10.50 -8.62
CA THR A 68 13.08 -11.24 -7.38
C THR A 68 13.43 -10.34 -6.21
N ASN A 69 12.46 -10.10 -5.32
CA ASN A 69 12.73 -9.44 -4.05
C ASN A 69 13.01 -10.51 -2.98
N THR A 70 14.24 -10.56 -2.48
CA THR A 70 14.69 -11.57 -1.51
C THR A 70 14.41 -11.18 -0.06
N HIS A 71 14.02 -9.93 0.22
CA HIS A 71 13.88 -9.42 1.59
C HIS A 71 12.74 -8.43 1.75
N ILE A 72 11.92 -8.64 2.79
CA ILE A 72 10.99 -7.62 3.28
C ILE A 72 11.68 -6.92 4.46
N GLY A 73 12.09 -5.66 4.25
CA GLY A 73 12.86 -4.90 5.24
C GLY A 73 12.06 -4.43 6.45
N SER A 74 10.73 -4.38 6.35
CA SER A 74 9.85 -3.82 7.38
C SER A 74 9.36 -4.89 8.34
N GLY A 75 9.47 -4.62 9.65
CA GLY A 75 8.88 -5.49 10.66
C GLY A 75 7.35 -5.42 10.67
N GLU A 76 6.70 -6.53 11.04
CA GLU A 76 5.24 -6.71 11.01
C GLU A 76 4.46 -5.55 11.63
N GLY A 77 4.92 -5.02 12.77
CA GLY A 77 4.28 -3.88 13.42
C GLY A 77 4.28 -2.60 12.57
N ILE A 78 5.37 -2.32 11.86
CA ILE A 78 5.44 -1.16 10.95
C ILE A 78 4.47 -1.35 9.79
N VAL A 79 4.44 -2.56 9.23
CA VAL A 79 3.55 -2.88 8.11
C VAL A 79 2.08 -2.76 8.52
N ASP A 80 1.68 -3.33 9.66
CA ASP A 80 0.28 -3.26 10.11
C ASP A 80 -0.16 -1.82 10.41
N TYR A 81 0.71 -1.03 11.06
CA TYR A 81 0.46 0.39 11.34
C TYR A 81 0.23 1.18 10.04
N LEU A 82 1.18 1.10 9.11
CA LEU A 82 1.16 1.87 7.87
C LEU A 82 0.00 1.42 6.97
N GLN A 83 -0.18 0.11 6.75
CA GLN A 83 -1.31 -0.39 5.95
C GLN A 83 -2.66 0.00 6.55
N THR A 84 -2.82 -0.10 7.88
CA THR A 84 -4.07 0.30 8.54
C THR A 84 -4.35 1.79 8.36
N ARG A 85 -3.37 2.66 8.67
CA ARG A 85 -3.52 4.12 8.56
C ARG A 85 -3.71 4.57 7.11
N ASN A 86 -2.89 4.06 6.20
CA ASN A 86 -2.82 4.55 4.82
C ASN A 86 -3.98 4.06 3.96
N THR A 87 -4.52 2.86 4.22
CA THR A 87 -5.76 2.42 3.54
C THR A 87 -6.96 3.28 3.95
N LEU A 88 -7.04 3.73 5.21
CA LEU A 88 -8.06 4.69 5.64
C LEU A 88 -7.90 6.05 4.96
N LEU A 89 -6.67 6.56 4.86
CA LEU A 89 -6.37 7.80 4.13
C LEU A 89 -6.71 7.67 2.65
N PHE A 90 -6.29 6.58 2.00
CA PHE A 90 -6.56 6.34 0.58
C PHE A 90 -8.05 6.30 0.27
N VAL A 91 -8.83 5.54 1.05
CA VAL A 91 -10.28 5.47 0.86
C VAL A 91 -10.94 6.83 1.10
N LEU A 92 -10.47 7.60 2.09
CA LEU A 92 -10.99 8.94 2.33
C LEU A 92 -10.78 9.88 1.13
N GLU A 93 -9.61 9.81 0.50
CA GLU A 93 -9.26 10.67 -0.64
C GLU A 93 -9.91 10.25 -1.95
N HIS A 94 -10.09 8.96 -2.15
CA HIS A 94 -10.56 8.42 -3.44
C HIS A 94 -12.05 8.13 -3.45
N SER A 95 -12.65 7.84 -2.30
CA SER A 95 -14.04 7.41 -2.17
C SER A 95 -14.82 8.24 -1.13
N GLY A 96 -14.17 9.16 -0.43
CA GLY A 96 -14.85 10.07 0.49
C GLY A 96 -15.16 9.48 1.87
N ARG A 97 -15.85 10.30 2.69
CA ARG A 97 -16.00 10.07 4.13
C ARG A 97 -16.83 8.83 4.48
N TYR A 98 -17.85 8.54 3.69
CA TYR A 98 -18.72 7.38 3.91
C TYR A 98 -17.94 6.06 3.80
N HIS A 99 -17.19 5.88 2.71
CA HIS A 99 -16.37 4.70 2.51
C HIS A 99 -15.20 4.64 3.52
N ALA A 100 -14.63 5.78 3.90
CA ALA A 100 -13.62 5.82 4.95
C ALA A 100 -14.19 5.37 6.31
N PHE A 101 -15.43 5.75 6.63
CA PHE A 101 -16.12 5.29 7.83
C PHE A 101 -16.36 3.77 7.80
N ILE A 102 -16.80 3.21 6.68
CA ILE A 102 -16.92 1.74 6.52
C ILE A 102 -15.56 1.06 6.74
N ARG A 103 -14.50 1.56 6.10
CA ARG A 103 -13.14 1.02 6.24
C ARG A 103 -12.64 1.09 7.69
N LEU A 104 -12.99 2.14 8.42
CA LEU A 104 -12.71 2.32 9.85
C LEU A 104 -13.43 1.26 10.69
N CYS A 105 -14.73 1.07 10.48
CA CYS A 105 -15.51 0.03 11.16
C CYS A 105 -14.90 -1.36 10.91
N ILE A 106 -14.53 -1.67 9.66
CA ILE A 106 -13.85 -2.93 9.31
C ILE A 106 -12.52 -3.05 10.07
N ALA A 107 -11.70 -2.00 10.14
CA ALA A 107 -10.42 -2.02 10.86
C ALA A 107 -10.61 -2.29 12.37
N VAL A 108 -11.61 -1.65 12.99
CA VAL A 108 -11.96 -1.84 14.40
C VAL A 108 -12.47 -3.27 14.65
N ILE A 109 -13.33 -3.79 13.78
CA ILE A 109 -13.84 -5.17 13.88
C ILE A 109 -12.69 -6.18 13.74
N GLN A 110 -11.76 -5.97 12.79
CA GLN A 110 -10.58 -6.83 12.61
C GLN A 110 -9.68 -6.81 13.84
N LEU A 111 -9.46 -5.63 14.44
CA LEU A 111 -8.70 -5.50 15.68
C LEU A 111 -9.38 -6.25 16.84
N ALA A 112 -10.67 -6.03 17.07
CA ALA A 112 -11.43 -6.69 18.12
C ALA A 112 -11.46 -8.22 17.94
N ARG A 113 -11.72 -8.69 16.71
CA ARG A 113 -11.72 -10.13 16.40
C ARG A 113 -10.36 -10.77 16.60
N GLY A 114 -9.26 -10.12 16.20
CA GLY A 114 -7.90 -10.66 16.38
C GLY A 114 -7.43 -10.68 17.84
N LEU A 115 -8.02 -9.84 18.71
CA LEU A 115 -7.82 -9.88 20.16
C LEU A 115 -8.59 -11.03 20.81
N ILE A 116 -9.84 -11.29 20.38
CA ILE A 116 -10.70 -12.34 20.96
C ILE A 116 -10.36 -13.73 20.41
N ARG A 117 -10.07 -13.84 19.10
CA ARG A 117 -9.82 -15.09 18.38
C ARG A 117 -8.47 -15.02 17.67
N PRO A 118 -7.38 -15.50 18.31
CA PRO A 118 -6.06 -15.53 17.71
C PRO A 118 -5.99 -16.24 16.36
N ASP A 119 -6.79 -17.28 16.17
CA ASP A 119 -6.83 -18.07 14.91
C ASP A 119 -7.44 -17.29 13.73
N SER A 120 -8.12 -16.18 14.00
CA SER A 120 -8.69 -15.29 12.97
C SER A 120 -7.75 -14.13 12.59
N ARG A 121 -6.51 -14.12 13.10
CA ARG A 121 -5.56 -13.04 12.81
C ARG A 121 -5.11 -13.10 11.35
N PRO A 122 -5.09 -11.95 10.64
CA PRO A 122 -4.48 -11.90 9.32
C PRO A 122 -2.97 -12.14 9.41
N LEU A 123 -2.34 -12.44 8.26
CA LEU A 123 -0.90 -12.70 8.14
C LEU A 123 -0.01 -11.60 8.75
N ILE A 124 -0.49 -10.35 8.73
CA ILE A 124 0.16 -9.21 9.35
C ILE A 124 -0.79 -8.67 10.41
N PHE A 125 -0.47 -8.94 11.68
CA PHE A 125 -1.30 -8.53 12.80
C PHE A 125 -0.48 -8.18 14.04
N ALA A 126 -0.33 -6.88 14.27
CA ALA A 126 0.24 -6.32 15.48
C ALA A 126 -0.82 -5.43 16.16
N PRO A 127 -1.49 -5.90 17.23
CA PRO A 127 -2.67 -5.23 17.78
C PRO A 127 -2.39 -3.80 18.24
N ARG A 128 -1.23 -3.58 18.88
CA ARG A 128 -0.78 -2.23 19.28
C ARG A 128 -0.55 -1.33 18.07
N ALA A 129 0.07 -1.86 17.01
CA ALA A 129 0.37 -1.09 15.81
C ALA A 129 -0.90 -0.71 15.04
N ARG A 130 -1.86 -1.64 14.92
CA ARG A 130 -3.16 -1.39 14.30
C ARG A 130 -3.98 -0.36 15.06
N ALA A 131 -4.07 -0.49 16.39
CA ALA A 131 -4.74 0.50 17.22
C ALA A 131 -4.11 1.90 17.06
N LEU A 132 -2.78 1.94 17.00
CA LEU A 132 -2.02 3.17 16.76
C LEU A 132 -2.30 3.76 15.37
N GLY A 133 -2.39 2.92 14.33
CA GLY A 133 -2.70 3.34 12.96
C GLY A 133 -4.11 3.94 12.84
N ILE A 134 -5.10 3.32 13.51
CA ILE A 134 -6.47 3.87 13.61
C ILE A 134 -6.44 5.22 14.33
N ARG A 135 -5.79 5.29 15.49
CA ARG A 135 -5.69 6.52 16.29
C ARG A 135 -5.06 7.66 15.48
N ASP A 136 -3.92 7.39 14.84
CA ASP A 136 -3.18 8.42 14.10
C ASP A 136 -3.93 8.88 12.86
N PHE A 137 -4.68 8.00 12.18
CA PHE A 137 -5.62 8.41 11.13
C PHE A 137 -6.69 9.38 11.66
N LEU A 138 -7.33 9.05 12.79
CA LEU A 138 -8.36 9.90 13.40
C LEU A 138 -7.80 11.25 13.86
N LEU A 139 -6.57 11.26 14.38
CA LEU A 139 -5.84 12.47 14.79
C LEU A 139 -5.18 13.21 13.62
N ARG A 140 -5.35 12.76 12.37
CA ARG A 140 -4.73 13.34 11.17
C ARG A 140 -3.19 13.41 11.23
N ARG A 141 -2.56 12.44 11.90
CA ARG A 141 -1.10 12.28 11.98
C ARG A 141 -0.63 11.33 10.88
N PHE A 142 0.12 11.87 9.92
CA PHE A 142 0.60 11.15 8.74
C PHE A 142 2.12 11.23 8.62
N GLY A 143 2.71 10.46 7.70
CA GLY A 143 4.15 10.40 7.50
C GLY A 143 4.82 9.21 8.18
N PRO A 144 6.06 9.32 8.67
CA PRO A 144 6.80 8.18 9.20
C PRO A 144 6.13 7.57 10.45
N PRO A 145 6.30 6.26 10.69
CA PRO A 145 5.80 5.62 11.90
C PRO A 145 6.48 6.18 13.16
N PRO A 146 5.80 6.22 14.30
CA PRO A 146 6.36 6.80 15.52
C PRO A 146 7.58 6.03 16.04
N PRO A 147 8.57 6.74 16.62
CA PRO A 147 9.75 6.11 17.19
C PRO A 147 9.35 5.14 18.30
N GLY A 148 9.87 3.91 18.25
CA GLY A 148 9.53 2.84 19.21
C GLY A 148 8.51 1.82 18.70
N LEU A 149 7.92 2.02 17.52
CA LEU A 149 7.21 0.96 16.79
C LEU A 149 8.24 -0.02 16.19
N SER A 150 8.93 -0.77 17.06
CA SER A 150 10.08 -1.57 16.68
C SER A 150 9.69 -2.69 15.72
N SER A 151 10.49 -2.87 14.68
CA SER A 151 10.57 -4.08 13.87
C SER A 151 11.04 -5.26 14.74
N ARG A 152 10.13 -5.84 15.52
CA ARG A 152 10.46 -7.09 16.23
C ARG A 152 10.64 -8.16 15.15
N ARG A 153 11.89 -8.48 14.82
CA ARG A 153 12.25 -9.69 14.06
C ARG A 153 11.74 -10.86 14.87
N GLY A 154 10.68 -11.52 14.40
CA GLY A 154 10.42 -12.90 14.79
C GLY A 154 11.66 -13.70 14.43
N ARG A 155 12.17 -14.45 15.41
CA ARG A 155 13.26 -15.41 15.25
C ARG A 155 12.88 -16.50 14.26
#